data_AF-A0A0Q1AZW3-F1
#
_entry.id   AF-A0A0Q1AZW3-F1
#
_cell.length_a   1.000
_cell.length_b   1.000
_cell.length_c   1.000
_cell.angle_alpha   90.00
_cell.angle_beta   90.00
_cell.angle_gamma   90.00
#
_symmetry.space_group_name_H-M   'P 1'
#
loop_
_entity.id
_entity.type
_entity.pdbx_description
1 polymer ?
#
loop_
_entity_poly.entity_id
_entity_poly.type
_entity_poly.pdbx_seq_one_letter_code
_entity_poly.pdbx_strand_id
1 'polypeptide(L)'
;MIRILIRDKLFMLGFLFISILLLLSLLNSIINDGSIRQVPILFDKNGNVIGTPPFAPSLRFPLGTDRNGYDMLHMMIQGAKFTIGIALLIMMLRMALAIMIGGTLGVYCKKWIPNVN
;
A
#
# COMPACT_ATOMS: atom_id res chain seq x y z
N MET A 1 7.28 8.84 -25.30
CA MET A 1 6.80 9.27 -23.97
C MET A 1 7.43 8.50 -22.81
N ILE A 2 7.46 7.16 -22.82
CA ILE A 2 8.05 6.34 -21.73
C ILE A 2 9.51 6.68 -21.37
N ARG A 3 10.34 7.05 -22.35
CA ARG A 3 11.74 7.48 -22.10
C ARG A 3 11.85 8.76 -21.25
N ILE A 4 10.85 9.64 -21.29
CA ILE A 4 10.83 10.87 -20.50
C ILE A 4 10.51 10.54 -19.05
N LEU A 5 9.53 9.64 -18.84
CA LEU A 5 9.09 9.19 -17.52
C LEU A 5 10.20 8.45 -16.77
N ILE A 6 10.94 7.58 -17.46
CA ILE A 6 12.09 6.84 -16.88
C ILE A 6 13.28 7.75 -16.59
N ARG A 7 13.33 8.96 -17.17
CA ARG A 7 14.43 9.90 -16.90
C ARG A 7 14.17 10.77 -15.67
N ASP A 8 12.94 10.81 -15.19
CA ASP A 8 12.57 11.55 -13.99
C ASP A 8 12.89 10.72 -12.74
N LYS A 9 13.89 11.17 -11.99
CA LYS A 9 14.39 10.47 -10.80
C LYS A 9 13.36 10.44 -9.67
N LEU A 10 12.53 11.48 -9.52
CA LEU A 10 11.53 11.56 -8.46
C LEU A 10 10.37 10.61 -8.74
N PHE A 11 9.92 10.58 -10.00
CA PHE A 11 8.92 9.61 -10.43
C PHE A 11 9.41 8.17 -10.22
N MET A 12 10.65 7.87 -10.68
CA MET A 12 11.22 6.54 -10.52
C MET A 12 11.36 6.13 -9.06
N LEU A 13 11.78 7.03 -8.17
CA LEU A 13 11.91 6.75 -6.74
C LEU A 13 10.57 6.32 -6.13
N GLY A 14 9.51 7.10 -6.39
CA GLY A 14 8.16 6.79 -5.87
C GLY A 14 7.59 5.52 -6.48
N PHE A 15 7.73 5.34 -7.78
CA PHE A 15 7.28 4.14 -8.48
C PHE A 15 7.97 2.88 -7.97
N LEU A 16 9.29 2.94 -7.79
CA LEU A 16 10.09 1.84 -7.26
C LEU A 16 9.71 1.52 -5.81
N PHE A 17 9.53 2.53 -4.96
CA PHE A 17 9.08 2.34 -3.58
C PHE A 17 7.73 1.62 -3.50
N ILE A 18 6.72 2.09 -4.25
CA ILE A 18 5.39 1.47 -4.28
C ILE A 18 5.46 0.05 -4.86
N SER A 19 6.23 -0.14 -5.92
CA SER A 19 6.40 -1.46 -6.57
C SER A 19 7.04 -2.48 -5.63
N ILE A 20 8.11 -2.11 -4.93
CA ILE A 20 8.77 -2.97 -3.93
C ILE A 20 7.80 -3.31 -2.80
N LEU A 21 7.08 -2.32 -2.29
CA LEU A 21 6.16 -2.48 -1.18
C LEU A 21 4.97 -3.40 -1.56
N LEU A 22 4.46 -3.29 -2.79
CA LEU A 22 3.45 -4.21 -3.33
C LEU A 22 4.00 -5.63 -3.53
N LEU A 23 5.20 -5.77 -4.09
CA LEU A 23 5.85 -7.06 -4.29
C LEU A 23 6.07 -7.77 -2.95
N LEU A 24 6.63 -7.08 -1.95
CA LEU A 24 6.82 -7.62 -0.60
C LEU A 24 5.49 -8.04 0.03
N SER A 25 4.43 -7.26 -0.15
CA SER A 25 3.08 -7.57 0.34
C SER A 25 2.51 -8.86 -0.29
N LEU A 26 2.63 -8.99 -1.61
CA LEU A 26 2.17 -10.17 -2.34
C LEU A 26 2.99 -11.41 -2.01
N LEU A 27 4.33 -11.28 -1.99
CA LEU A 27 5.23 -12.38 -1.65
C LEU A 27 4.99 -12.89 -0.23
N ASN A 28 4.78 -11.97 0.72
CA ASN A 28 4.43 -12.33 2.09
C ASN A 28 3.11 -13.13 2.15
N SER A 29 2.12 -12.69 1.39
CA SER A 29 0.82 -13.39 1.33
C SER A 29 0.91 -14.78 0.70
N ILE A 30 1.81 -14.99 -0.26
CA ILE A 30 1.99 -16.28 -0.95
C ILE A 30 2.82 -17.25 -0.11
N ILE A 31 3.86 -16.76 0.57
CA ILE A 31 4.82 -17.61 1.29
C ILE A 31 4.37 -17.92 2.72
N ASN A 32 3.83 -16.93 3.44
CA ASN A 32 3.51 -17.06 4.86
C ASN A 32 2.00 -17.29 5.13
N ASP A 33 1.22 -17.62 4.11
CA ASP A 33 -0.26 -17.70 4.15
C ASP A 33 -0.93 -16.44 4.74
N GLY A 34 -0.20 -15.31 4.70
CA GLY A 34 -0.63 -14.06 5.31
C GLY A 34 -0.66 -14.05 6.84
N SER A 35 -0.05 -15.03 7.50
CA SER A 35 0.09 -15.05 8.96
C SER A 35 1.05 -13.97 9.43
N ILE A 36 0.57 -13.11 10.33
CA ILE A 36 1.38 -12.04 10.93
C ILE A 36 2.01 -12.61 12.19
N ARG A 37 3.33 -12.48 12.32
CA ARG A 37 4.06 -12.89 13.52
C ARG A 37 3.50 -12.14 14.73
N GLN A 38 2.86 -12.87 15.64
CA GLN A 38 2.41 -12.36 16.93
C GLN A 38 3.37 -12.85 18.02
N VAL A 39 3.89 -11.92 18.81
CA VAL A 39 4.72 -12.23 19.99
C VAL A 39 4.00 -11.68 21.22
N PRO A 40 3.08 -12.45 21.83
CA PRO A 40 2.20 -11.94 22.88
C PRO A 40 2.92 -11.70 24.21
N ILE A 41 3.98 -12.45 24.53
CA ILE A 41 4.78 -12.28 25.75
C ILE A 41 6.23 -12.67 25.44
N LEU A 42 7.19 -11.83 25.83
CA LEU A 42 8.62 -12.18 25.76
C LEU A 42 9.05 -12.82 27.09
N PHE A 43 9.60 -14.02 27.00
CA PHE A 43 10.17 -14.75 28.14
C PHE A 43 11.70 -14.75 28.07
N ASP A 44 12.34 -14.62 29.22
CA ASP A 44 13.79 -14.78 29.37
C ASP A 44 14.18 -16.26 29.39
N LYS A 45 15.48 -16.53 29.23
CA LYS A 45 16.08 -17.87 29.34
C LYS A 45 15.76 -18.57 30.66
N ASN A 46 15.38 -17.81 31.68
CA ASN A 46 15.00 -18.28 33.01
C ASN A 46 13.48 -18.42 33.21
N GLY A 47 12.66 -18.23 32.15
CA GLY A 47 11.20 -18.33 32.23
C GLY A 47 10.49 -17.10 32.79
N ASN A 48 11.24 -16.03 33.12
CA ASN A 48 10.67 -14.77 33.60
C ASN A 48 10.08 -13.94 32.46
N VAL A 49 9.00 -13.22 32.72
CA VAL A 49 8.40 -12.28 31.74
C VAL A 49 9.32 -11.07 31.60
N ILE A 50 9.92 -10.88 30.42
CA ILE A 50 10.77 -9.73 30.09
C ILE A 50 9.91 -8.49 29.78
N GLY A 51 8.75 -8.69 29.16
CA GLY A 51 7.86 -7.60 28.82
C GLY A 51 6.61 -8.06 28.08
N THR A 52 5.56 -7.26 28.24
CA THR A 52 4.31 -7.37 27.49
C THR A 52 4.29 -6.32 26.37
N PRO A 53 3.57 -6.57 25.27
CA PRO A 53 3.35 -5.55 24.23
C PRO A 53 2.72 -4.28 24.81
N PRO A 54 2.92 -3.10 24.21
CA PRO A 54 3.69 -2.87 22.98
C PRO A 54 5.21 -2.79 23.23
N PHE A 55 5.99 -3.47 22.40
CA PHE A 55 7.45 -3.38 22.43
C PHE A 55 7.92 -2.15 21.62
N ALA A 56 8.87 -1.41 22.17
CA ALA A 56 9.51 -0.29 21.49
C ALA A 56 10.30 -0.75 20.23
N PRO A 57 10.57 0.16 19.29
CA PRO A 57 11.39 -0.12 18.11
C PRO A 57 12.74 -0.72 18.50
N SER A 58 13.08 -1.86 17.90
CA SER A 58 14.31 -2.61 18.18
C SER A 58 14.79 -3.35 16.94
N LEU A 59 16.01 -3.89 16.97
CA LEU A 59 16.53 -4.71 15.85
C LEU A 59 15.64 -5.92 15.53
N ARG A 60 14.90 -6.44 16.52
CA ARG A 60 13.95 -7.55 16.34
C ARG A 60 12.59 -7.08 15.83
N PHE A 61 12.18 -5.85 16.18
CA PHE A 61 10.92 -5.23 15.78
C PHE A 61 11.22 -3.81 15.26
N PRO A 62 11.55 -3.64 13.96
CA PRO A 62 12.05 -2.37 13.44
C PRO A 62 11.11 -1.19 13.66
N LEU A 63 9.80 -1.43 13.64
CA LEU A 63 8.76 -0.43 13.94
C LEU A 63 8.05 -0.67 15.29
N GLY A 64 8.58 -1.59 16.11
CA GLY A 64 7.92 -2.04 17.34
C GLY A 64 6.73 -2.96 17.08
N THR A 65 5.92 -3.18 18.12
CA THR A 65 4.71 -4.00 18.03
C THR A 65 3.47 -3.25 18.46
N ASP A 66 2.32 -3.66 17.94
CA ASP A 66 1.03 -3.17 18.42
C ASP A 66 0.68 -3.72 19.83
N ARG A 67 -0.40 -3.21 20.43
CA ARG A 67 -0.98 -3.62 21.71
C ARG A 67 -1.23 -5.14 21.81
N ASN A 68 -1.48 -5.77 20.67
CA ASN A 68 -1.71 -7.21 20.56
C ASN A 68 -0.43 -8.03 20.31
N GLY A 69 0.75 -7.39 20.26
CA GLY A 69 2.03 -8.06 20.02
C GLY A 69 2.33 -8.39 18.56
N TYR A 70 1.59 -7.81 17.61
CA TYR A 70 1.89 -7.92 16.18
C TYR A 70 3.04 -7.02 15.78
N ASP A 71 3.99 -7.53 14.99
CA ASP A 71 5.04 -6.70 14.37
C ASP A 71 4.41 -5.68 13.41
N MET A 72 4.55 -4.40 13.73
CA MET A 72 3.93 -3.31 12.97
C MET A 72 4.44 -3.25 11.53
N LEU A 73 5.73 -3.54 11.29
CA LEU A 73 6.30 -3.49 9.94
C LEU A 73 5.65 -4.57 9.06
N HIS A 74 5.53 -5.77 9.59
CA HIS A 74 4.86 -6.87 8.89
C HIS A 74 3.39 -6.56 8.64
N MET A 75 2.71 -5.95 9.61
CA MET A 75 1.32 -5.55 9.48
C MET A 75 1.12 -4.50 8.38
N MET A 76 2.01 -3.51 8.29
CA MET A 76 2.00 -2.50 7.21
C MET A 76 2.25 -3.14 5.84
N ILE A 77 3.26 -4.01 5.72
CA ILE A 77 3.56 -4.73 4.47
C ILE A 77 2.35 -5.57 4.06
N GLN A 78 1.74 -6.31 4.98
CA GLN A 78 0.57 -7.14 4.70
C GLN A 78 -0.67 -6.32 4.31
N GLY A 79 -0.85 -5.14 4.93
CA GLY A 79 -1.95 -4.22 4.63
C GLY A 79 -1.85 -3.56 3.26
N ALA A 80 -0.63 -3.38 2.74
CA ALA A 80 -0.38 -2.63 1.52
C ALA A 80 -1.12 -3.14 0.28
N LYS A 81 -1.23 -4.47 0.08
CA LYS A 81 -1.98 -5.05 -1.05
C LYS A 81 -3.44 -4.60 -1.07
N PHE A 82 -4.05 -4.43 0.10
CA PHE A 82 -5.44 -3.98 0.20
C PHE A 82 -5.55 -2.49 -0.15
N THR A 83 -4.69 -1.65 0.42
CA THR A 83 -4.71 -0.20 0.14
C THR A 83 -4.46 0.08 -1.34
N ILE A 84 -3.43 -0.53 -1.93
CA ILE A 84 -3.09 -0.35 -3.35
C ILE A 84 -4.17 -0.96 -4.24
N GLY A 85 -4.67 -2.15 -3.91
CA GLY A 85 -5.74 -2.81 -4.67
C GLY A 85 -7.04 -2.00 -4.70
N ILE A 86 -7.46 -1.46 -3.55
CA ILE A 86 -8.64 -0.59 -3.45
C ILE A 86 -8.42 0.71 -4.22
N ALA A 87 -7.24 1.33 -4.12
CA ALA A 87 -6.94 2.55 -4.86
C ALA A 87 -7.01 2.33 -6.38
N LEU A 88 -6.49 1.21 -6.88
CA LEU A 88 -6.59 0.83 -8.28
C LEU A 88 -8.05 0.59 -8.70
N LEU A 89 -8.83 -0.10 -7.88
CA LEU A 89 -10.25 -0.34 -8.14
C LEU A 89 -11.05 0.97 -8.22
N ILE A 90 -10.86 1.88 -7.27
CA ILE A 90 -11.49 3.20 -7.28
C ILE A 90 -11.06 3.99 -8.52
N MET A 91 -9.78 3.92 -8.89
CA MET A 91 -9.27 4.60 -10.08
C MET A 91 -9.94 4.09 -11.36
N MET A 92 -10.11 2.77 -11.51
CA MET A 92 -10.80 2.18 -12.66
C MET A 92 -12.27 2.59 -12.71
N LEU A 93 -12.98 2.50 -11.57
CA LEU A 93 -14.38 2.93 -11.48
C LEU A 93 -14.53 4.41 -11.83
N ARG A 94 -13.64 5.27 -11.31
CA ARG A 94 -13.61 6.70 -11.62
C ARG A 94 -13.44 6.93 -13.12
N MET A 95 -12.49 6.25 -13.77
CA MET A 95 -12.29 6.40 -15.22
C MET A 95 -13.51 5.94 -16.01
N ALA A 96 -14.12 4.81 -15.64
CA ALA A 96 -15.33 4.32 -16.29
C ALA A 96 -16.47 5.34 -16.19
N LEU A 97 -16.74 5.86 -15.00
CA LEU A 97 -17.78 6.88 -14.79
C LEU A 97 -17.46 8.18 -15.53
N ALA A 98 -16.20 8.63 -15.50
CA ALA A 98 -15.76 9.84 -16.20
C ALA A 98 -15.93 9.71 -17.71
N ILE A 99 -15.66 8.55 -18.30
CA ILE A 99 -15.86 8.29 -19.73
C ILE A 99 -17.35 8.23 -20.06
N MET A 100 -18.17 7.57 -19.25
CA MET A 100 -19.62 7.50 -19.49
C MET A 100 -20.27 8.89 -19.42
N ILE A 101 -20.02 9.63 -18.34
CA ILE A 101 -20.64 10.95 -18.12
C ILE A 101 -20.00 12.01 -19.02
N GLY A 102 -18.67 12.09 -19.04
CA GLY A 102 -17.94 13.05 -19.86
C GLY A 102 -18.14 12.81 -21.36
N GLY A 103 -18.18 11.54 -21.79
CA GLY A 103 -18.44 11.17 -23.17
C GLY A 103 -19.85 11.57 -23.61
N THR A 104 -20.88 11.24 -22.81
CA THR A 104 -22.27 11.63 -23.13
C THR A 104 -22.43 13.15 -23.16
N LEU A 105 -21.95 13.87 -22.14
CA LEU A 105 -21.99 15.34 -22.12
C LEU A 105 -21.22 15.97 -23.29
N GLY A 106 -20.05 15.43 -23.64
CA GLY A 106 -19.26 15.95 -24.77
C GLY A 106 -19.97 15.81 -26.12
N VAL A 107 -20.74 14.74 -26.30
CA VAL A 107 -21.51 14.51 -27.54
C VAL A 107 -22.78 15.39 -27.58
N TYR A 108 -23.54 15.47 -26.48
CA TYR A 108 -24.84 16.15 -26.48
C TYR A 108 -24.75 17.66 -26.18
N CYS A 109 -23.75 18.11 -25.41
CA CYS A 109 -23.57 19.52 -25.03
C CYS A 109 -22.46 20.23 -25.82
N LYS A 110 -22.31 19.93 -27.13
CA LYS A 110 -21.36 20.64 -28.03
C LYS A 110 -21.50 22.16 -27.98
N LYS A 111 -22.71 22.67 -27.70
CA LYS A 111 -23.03 24.11 -27.60
C LYS A 111 -22.25 24.87 -26.51
N TRP A 112 -21.72 24.18 -25.50
CA TRP A 112 -20.96 24.80 -24.40
C TRP A 112 -19.45 24.74 -24.59
N ILE A 113 -18.96 24.09 -25.65
CA ILE A 113 -17.53 24.02 -25.96
C ILE A 113 -17.22 25.22 -26.87
N PRO A 114 -16.52 26.26 -26.38
CA PRO A 114 -16.17 27.40 -27.21
C PRO A 114 -15.27 26.94 -28.36
N ASN A 115 -15.60 27.35 -29.59
CA ASN A 115 -14.71 27.16 -30.73
C ASN A 115 -13.44 27.98 -30.50
N VAL A 116 -12.33 27.29 -30.22
CA VAL A 116 -11.00 27.90 -30.20
C VAL A 116 -10.50 27.87 -31.64
N ASN A 117 -10.52 29.03 -32.30
CA ASN A 117 -9.89 29.26 -33.61
C ASN A 117 -8.36 29.30 -33.48
#